data_AF-A0AA36BUG3-F1
#
_entry.id   AF-A0AA36BUG3-F1
#
_cell.length_a   1.000
_cell.length_b   1.000
_cell.length_c   1.000
_cell.angle_alpha   90.00
_cell.angle_beta   90.00
_cell.angle_gamma   90.00
#
_symmetry.space_group_name_H-M   'P 1'
#
loop_
_entity.id
_entity.type
_entity.pdbx_description
1 polymer ?
#
loop_
_entity_poly.entity_id
_entity_poly.type
_entity_poly.pdbx_seq_one_letter_code
_entity_poly.pdbx_strand_id
1 'polypeptide(L)'
;MASVVILRFVVFVGVLVSVSVQRNIRLNQNRTADLIEAYLHKYGYLNIDDGQRGNYTEQLSQAVRDFQVFANLPVSGTVDKVTLNKMLVFPRCGVKDIIRRNGTSQHYNFQAVGKWNKIDLTWNVSRYHAYLDIDLQMETINKAFQYWSNVTNLTFRHTPLEEPDIDIQFIREEHGDGNPFDGRGSNAAHAFFPGESSISGDAHFDEDEEWSLYQNGTNLLAVAVHEFGHSLGLGHSRSPGSVMSPFFEEFNENFTLHADDIKGIQSLYKNDPRMEINNTVTSTSTISSLTNSLNISTIAVTSDPLEDLNGTIAEMTSETSTAEGTKNSDRKRCHGNTKNCKSDKNRRKHNKKQKNKSKKVSKKSERRNTGSDEVDGEYNQDNENGTSYSLLRNETGHVKKKICHLKFDAVDGLNNKTYAFRNEYIYEVASFNIKRRKIRALFRKAPANVSSAVFHPATKELLIFKGKHIWKYNGKKLKKGYPKNITDPRYREPSASVLWYTGLILQFKDDMFWFLDERTLTLSDGYPKFSGVYWPNLPLDVDAAVWYKQNNIYFFKDTNYYKLDIVTRSIENGYPQEIAPYWLNCRNKKRSKKD
;
A
#
# COMPACT_ATOMS: atom_id res chain seq x y z
N MET A 1 -2.86 58.46 -20.65
CA MET A 1 -2.34 58.13 -19.31
C MET A 1 -2.92 56.82 -18.75
N ALA A 2 -4.25 56.63 -18.71
CA ALA A 2 -4.88 55.43 -18.12
C ALA A 2 -4.50 54.08 -18.78
N SER A 3 -4.40 54.01 -20.11
CA SER A 3 -4.10 52.74 -20.81
C SER A 3 -2.68 52.19 -20.57
N VAL A 4 -1.71 53.05 -20.29
CA VAL A 4 -0.32 52.63 -20.01
C VAL A 4 -0.19 52.08 -18.58
N VAL A 5 -0.96 52.61 -17.63
CA VAL A 5 -1.01 52.14 -16.24
C VAL A 5 -1.65 50.75 -16.16
N ILE A 6 -2.74 50.53 -16.90
CA ILE A 6 -3.42 49.22 -16.96
C ILE A 6 -2.52 48.15 -17.58
N LEU A 7 -1.80 48.48 -18.66
CA LEU A 7 -0.87 47.54 -19.30
C LEU A 7 0.30 47.17 -18.36
N ARG A 8 0.87 48.14 -17.64
CA ARG A 8 1.91 47.87 -16.63
C ARG A 8 1.40 47.03 -15.46
N PHE A 9 0.17 47.24 -15.02
CA PHE A 9 -0.45 46.48 -13.93
C PHE A 9 -0.75 45.03 -14.34
N VAL A 10 -1.23 44.80 -15.56
CA VAL A 10 -1.50 43.45 -16.11
C VAL A 10 -0.20 42.66 -16.30
N VAL A 11 0.87 43.30 -16.79
CA VAL A 11 2.19 42.67 -16.90
C VAL A 11 2.75 42.34 -15.50
N PHE A 12 2.62 43.24 -14.53
CA PHE A 12 3.12 43.02 -13.16
C PHE A 12 2.39 41.88 -12.43
N VAL A 13 1.06 41.80 -12.58
CA VAL A 13 0.25 40.70 -12.04
C VAL A 13 0.55 39.39 -12.77
N GLY A 14 0.75 39.43 -14.09
CA GLY A 14 1.19 38.28 -14.89
C GLY A 14 2.51 37.70 -14.38
N VAL A 15 3.52 38.55 -14.16
CA VAL A 15 4.83 38.17 -13.62
C VAL A 15 4.72 37.57 -12.22
N LEU A 16 3.95 38.19 -11.30
CA LEU A 16 3.75 37.70 -9.94
C LEU A 16 3.04 36.32 -9.89
N VAL A 17 2.08 36.09 -10.80
CA VAL A 17 1.38 34.80 -10.91
C VAL A 17 2.31 33.71 -11.45
N SER A 18 3.12 33.99 -12.47
CA SER A 18 4.15 33.05 -12.95
C SER A 18 5.18 32.71 -11.88
N VAL A 19 5.69 33.70 -11.12
CA VAL A 19 6.63 33.46 -10.02
C VAL A 19 6.00 32.57 -8.93
N SER A 20 4.72 32.75 -8.62
CA SER A 20 4.00 31.97 -7.60
C SER A 20 3.70 30.53 -8.05
N VAL A 21 3.47 30.30 -9.35
CA VAL A 21 3.31 28.96 -9.93
C VAL A 21 4.64 28.23 -10.02
N GLN A 22 5.71 28.89 -10.48
CA GLN A 22 7.07 28.35 -10.44
C GLN A 22 7.48 27.97 -9.01
N ARG A 23 7.17 28.80 -8.01
CA ARG A 23 7.49 28.54 -6.60
C ARG A 23 6.76 27.31 -6.04
N ASN A 24 5.50 27.04 -6.42
CA ASN A 24 4.76 25.86 -5.99
C ASN A 24 5.21 24.56 -6.69
N ILE A 25 5.57 24.61 -7.98
CA ILE A 25 6.19 23.48 -8.68
C ILE A 25 7.53 23.12 -8.02
N ARG A 26 8.34 24.14 -7.67
CA ARG A 26 9.60 23.98 -6.94
C ARG A 26 9.38 23.32 -5.57
N LEU A 27 8.36 23.71 -4.81
CA LEU A 27 8.09 23.14 -3.48
C LEU A 27 7.60 21.67 -3.52
N ASN A 28 6.85 21.25 -4.54
CA ASN A 28 6.42 19.85 -4.72
C ASN A 28 7.54 18.95 -5.28
N GLN A 29 8.38 19.51 -6.17
CA GLN A 29 9.64 18.85 -6.55
C GLN A 29 10.55 18.67 -5.33
N ASN A 30 10.62 19.66 -4.45
CA ASN A 30 11.45 19.60 -3.25
C ASN A 30 11.06 18.45 -2.30
N ARG A 31 9.77 18.14 -2.09
CA ARG A 31 9.40 17.02 -1.20
C ARG A 31 9.52 15.62 -1.77
N THR A 32 9.30 15.48 -3.07
CA THR A 32 9.64 14.22 -3.73
C THR A 32 11.16 14.04 -3.69
N ALA A 33 11.92 15.14 -3.85
CA ALA A 33 13.36 15.14 -3.68
C ALA A 33 13.78 14.81 -2.24
N ASP A 34 13.12 15.35 -1.21
CA ASP A 34 13.38 15.05 0.20
C ASP A 34 13.16 13.55 0.50
N LEU A 35 12.12 12.94 -0.07
CA LEU A 35 11.87 11.49 0.06
C LEU A 35 12.92 10.63 -0.66
N ILE A 36 13.29 11.03 -1.88
CA ILE A 36 14.36 10.37 -2.64
C ILE A 36 15.67 10.48 -1.87
N GLU A 37 16.00 11.65 -1.35
CA GLU A 37 17.19 11.90 -0.55
C GLU A 37 17.20 11.06 0.72
N ALA A 38 16.10 11.05 1.48
CA ALA A 38 15.96 10.20 2.67
C ALA A 38 16.13 8.71 2.33
N TYR A 39 15.55 8.23 1.23
CA TYR A 39 15.73 6.86 0.74
C TYR A 39 17.20 6.56 0.43
N LEU A 40 17.84 7.44 -0.33
CA LEU A 40 19.23 7.29 -0.73
C LEU A 40 20.17 7.33 0.49
N HIS A 41 19.85 8.11 1.53
CA HIS A 41 20.55 8.08 2.81
C HIS A 41 20.31 6.78 3.58
N LYS A 42 19.04 6.35 3.70
CA LYS A 42 18.65 5.12 4.44
C LYS A 42 19.45 3.92 3.94
N TYR A 43 19.54 3.76 2.62
CA TYR A 43 20.21 2.61 1.99
C TYR A 43 21.68 2.83 1.61
N GLY A 44 22.27 3.96 2.00
CA GLY A 44 23.71 4.22 1.90
C GLY A 44 24.21 4.72 0.54
N TYR A 45 23.32 5.04 -0.39
CA TYR A 45 23.66 5.61 -1.70
C TYR A 45 24.19 7.04 -1.61
N LEU A 46 23.65 7.83 -0.69
CA LEU A 46 24.01 9.22 -0.50
C LEU A 46 24.61 9.43 0.90
N ASN A 47 25.84 9.95 0.96
CA ASN A 47 26.46 10.44 2.19
C ASN A 47 26.84 11.89 1.93
N ILE A 48 26.21 12.82 2.66
CA ILE A 48 26.54 14.24 2.57
C ILE A 48 27.39 14.56 3.79
N ASP A 49 28.70 14.70 3.60
CA ASP A 49 29.53 15.36 4.60
C ASP A 49 29.33 16.88 4.47
N ASP A 50 29.03 17.55 5.59
CA ASP A 50 28.68 18.97 5.67
C ASP A 50 29.70 19.94 5.01
N GLY A 51 30.92 19.46 4.70
CA GLY A 51 32.01 20.22 4.08
C GLY A 51 32.03 20.27 2.54
N GLN A 52 31.22 19.49 1.81
CA GLN A 52 31.31 19.33 0.34
C GLN A 52 30.04 19.78 -0.41
N ARG A 53 29.46 20.91 0.00
CA ARG A 53 28.24 21.48 -0.61
C ARG A 53 28.37 21.96 -2.06
N GLY A 54 29.56 21.88 -2.66
CA GLY A 54 29.85 22.36 -4.01
C GLY A 54 29.29 21.49 -5.15
N ASN A 55 28.98 20.21 -4.92
CA ASN A 55 28.61 19.26 -5.98
C ASN A 55 27.42 18.33 -5.64
N TYR A 56 26.45 18.84 -4.87
CA TYR A 56 25.31 18.06 -4.38
C TYR A 56 24.47 17.43 -5.51
N THR A 57 24.23 18.15 -6.61
CA THR A 57 23.41 17.64 -7.74
C THR A 57 24.05 16.42 -8.41
N GLU A 58 25.37 16.42 -8.59
CA GLU A 58 26.07 15.28 -9.19
C GLU A 58 26.12 14.09 -8.23
N GLN A 59 26.32 14.35 -6.92
CA GLN A 59 26.27 13.31 -5.90
C GLN A 59 24.90 12.63 -5.86
N LEU A 60 23.82 13.41 -5.89
CA LEU A 60 22.47 12.89 -5.96
C LEU A 60 22.24 12.08 -7.25
N SER A 61 22.69 12.59 -8.39
CA SER A 61 22.57 11.88 -9.66
C SER A 61 23.36 10.56 -9.66
N GLN A 62 24.55 10.54 -9.07
CA GLN A 62 25.33 9.32 -8.89
C GLN A 62 24.65 8.34 -7.95
N ALA A 63 24.12 8.80 -6.81
CA ALA A 63 23.37 7.97 -5.88
C ALA A 63 22.16 7.31 -6.56
N VAL A 64 21.45 8.04 -7.43
CA VAL A 64 20.35 7.49 -8.24
C VAL A 64 20.85 6.48 -9.27
N ARG A 65 22.00 6.70 -9.91
CA ARG A 65 22.61 5.71 -10.83
C ARG A 65 22.94 4.41 -10.09
N ASP A 66 23.55 4.53 -8.91
CA ASP A 66 23.92 3.38 -8.09
C ASP A 66 22.67 2.60 -7.65
N PHE A 67 21.60 3.30 -7.25
CA PHE A 67 20.30 2.68 -7.00
C PHE A 67 19.77 1.93 -8.22
N GLN A 68 19.76 2.57 -9.40
CA GLN A 68 19.23 2.00 -10.63
C GLN A 68 19.97 0.70 -11.01
N VAL A 69 21.27 0.60 -10.72
CA VAL A 69 22.04 -0.64 -10.89
C VAL A 69 21.51 -1.76 -9.99
N PHE A 70 21.40 -1.52 -8.68
CA PHE A 70 20.88 -2.53 -7.74
C PHE A 70 19.43 -2.92 -8.03
N ALA A 71 18.65 -1.97 -8.52
CA ALA A 71 17.26 -2.15 -8.87
C ALA A 71 17.03 -2.82 -10.23
N ASN A 72 18.10 -3.14 -10.98
CA ASN A 72 18.05 -3.67 -12.35
C ASN A 72 17.23 -2.78 -13.30
N LEU A 73 17.36 -1.46 -13.16
CA LEU A 73 16.68 -0.46 -13.96
C LEU A 73 17.60 0.18 -15.00
N PRO A 74 17.04 0.78 -16.07
CA PRO A 74 17.82 1.62 -16.97
C PRO A 74 18.54 2.75 -16.22
N VAL A 75 19.87 2.74 -16.26
CA VAL A 75 20.71 3.71 -15.56
C VAL A 75 20.66 5.05 -16.28
N SER A 76 19.99 6.02 -15.68
CA SER A 76 19.85 7.39 -16.19
C SER A 76 20.38 8.46 -15.23
N GLY A 77 20.49 8.14 -13.94
CA GLY A 77 20.80 9.11 -12.88
C GLY A 77 19.68 10.12 -12.63
N THR A 78 18.49 9.85 -13.17
CA THR A 78 17.27 10.64 -12.96
C THR A 78 16.17 9.75 -12.38
N VAL A 79 15.38 10.30 -11.46
CA VAL A 79 14.26 9.56 -10.86
C VAL A 79 13.02 9.71 -11.73
N ASP A 80 12.85 8.74 -12.63
CA ASP A 80 11.62 8.59 -13.42
C ASP A 80 10.55 7.81 -12.62
N LYS A 81 9.38 7.60 -13.23
CA LYS A 81 8.26 6.94 -12.56
C LYS A 81 8.56 5.48 -12.17
N VAL A 82 9.38 4.79 -12.96
CA VAL A 82 9.75 3.39 -12.72
C VAL A 82 10.73 3.32 -11.54
N THR A 83 11.73 4.19 -11.55
CA THR A 83 12.69 4.37 -10.44
C THR A 83 11.97 4.72 -9.15
N LEU A 84 11.05 5.69 -9.18
CA LEU A 84 10.29 6.10 -8.00
C LEU A 84 9.39 4.98 -7.45
N ASN A 85 8.77 4.19 -8.34
CA ASN A 85 7.95 3.05 -7.93
C ASN A 85 8.81 1.97 -7.26
N LYS A 86 9.97 1.65 -7.86
CA LYS A 86 10.91 0.68 -7.29
C LYS A 86 11.46 1.14 -5.94
N MET A 87 11.68 2.44 -5.74
CA MET A 87 12.10 3.02 -4.45
C MET A 87 11.01 2.93 -3.37
N LEU A 88 9.77 3.33 -3.67
CA LEU A 88 8.79 3.62 -2.60
C LEU A 88 7.70 2.55 -2.41
N VAL A 89 7.69 1.51 -3.24
CA VAL A 89 6.57 0.55 -3.32
C VAL A 89 7.06 -0.89 -3.26
N PHE A 90 8.17 -1.19 -3.93
CA PHE A 90 8.60 -2.56 -4.12
C PHE A 90 9.20 -3.11 -2.81
N PRO A 91 8.76 -4.29 -2.33
CA PRO A 91 9.28 -4.88 -1.12
C PRO A 91 10.77 -5.22 -1.26
N ARG A 92 11.54 -4.90 -0.24
CA ARG A 92 12.98 -5.04 -0.20
C ARG A 92 13.49 -5.30 1.21
N CYS A 93 14.75 -5.71 1.31
CA CYS A 93 15.46 -5.81 2.58
C CYS A 93 15.79 -4.41 3.15
N GLY A 94 15.75 -4.26 4.47
CA GLY A 94 16.04 -3.05 5.23
C GLY A 94 17.53 -2.70 5.35
N VAL A 95 18.42 -3.65 5.04
CA VAL A 95 19.88 -3.45 5.11
C VAL A 95 20.36 -2.46 4.04
N LYS A 96 21.44 -1.72 4.33
CA LYS A 96 22.07 -0.79 3.39
C LYS A 96 22.65 -1.51 2.18
N ASP A 97 22.44 -0.97 0.98
CA ASP A 97 22.97 -1.51 -0.27
C ASP A 97 24.47 -1.25 -0.42
N ILE A 98 24.93 -0.09 0.02
CA ILE A 98 26.33 0.31 -0.05
C ILE A 98 26.91 0.41 1.36
N ILE A 99 27.78 -0.55 1.71
CA ILE A 99 28.47 -0.59 2.99
C ILE A 99 29.91 -0.15 2.75
N ARG A 100 30.22 1.11 3.04
CA ARG A 100 31.57 1.67 2.86
C ARG A 100 32.50 1.17 3.96
N ARG A 101 33.45 0.29 3.60
CA ARG A 101 34.62 -0.05 4.44
C ARG A 101 35.91 0.54 3.86
N ASN A 102 36.82 0.94 4.75
CA ASN A 102 38.19 1.26 4.39
C ASN A 102 38.92 -0.04 4.01
N GLY A 103 38.97 -0.36 2.72
CA GLY A 103 39.68 -1.52 2.20
C GLY A 103 38.92 -2.27 1.11
N THR A 104 39.48 -2.22 -0.10
CA THR A 104 39.28 -3.07 -1.29
C THR A 104 38.11 -4.07 -1.27
N SER A 105 37.06 -3.77 -2.04
CA SER A 105 36.30 -4.76 -2.81
C SER A 105 35.51 -4.04 -3.92
N GLN A 106 36.22 -3.42 -4.86
CA GLN A 106 35.63 -2.79 -6.05
C GLN A 106 35.46 -3.78 -7.22
N HIS A 107 35.68 -5.09 -7.01
CA HIS A 107 35.80 -6.06 -8.12
C HIS A 107 34.76 -7.19 -8.14
N TYR A 108 33.84 -7.26 -7.19
CA TYR A 108 32.80 -8.31 -7.15
C TYR A 108 31.40 -7.71 -7.10
N ASN A 109 30.42 -8.45 -7.61
CA ASN A 109 29.00 -8.04 -7.57
C ASN A 109 28.39 -8.21 -6.17
N PHE A 110 28.99 -9.04 -5.31
CA PHE A 110 28.64 -9.23 -3.91
C PHE A 110 29.56 -8.42 -2.98
N GLN A 111 29.12 -8.23 -1.73
CA GLN A 111 29.93 -7.65 -0.65
C GLN A 111 30.11 -8.68 0.47
N ALA A 112 31.32 -8.88 0.94
CA ALA A 112 31.61 -9.71 2.11
C ALA A 112 31.90 -8.77 3.31
N VAL A 113 31.00 -8.76 4.29
CA VAL A 113 30.92 -7.75 5.34
C VAL A 113 31.47 -8.27 6.67
N GLY A 114 31.39 -9.56 6.94
CA GLY A 114 31.89 -10.15 8.19
C GLY A 114 31.89 -11.65 8.09
N LYS A 115 32.35 -12.33 9.15
CA LYS A 115 32.19 -13.77 9.28
C LYS A 115 32.15 -14.16 10.75
N TRP A 116 31.50 -15.28 11.01
CA TRP A 116 31.62 -16.02 12.26
C TRP A 116 32.99 -16.68 12.36
N ASN A 117 33.53 -16.75 13.58
CA ASN A 117 34.78 -17.46 13.88
C ASN A 117 34.58 -18.96 14.13
N LYS A 118 33.35 -19.45 14.00
CA LYS A 118 32.94 -20.84 14.12
C LYS A 118 32.05 -21.23 12.95
N ILE A 119 31.94 -22.53 12.72
CA ILE A 119 31.13 -23.10 11.64
C ILE A 119 29.87 -23.80 12.12
N ASP A 120 29.82 -24.22 13.39
CA ASP A 120 28.61 -24.74 14.01
C ASP A 120 27.86 -23.59 14.67
N LEU A 121 26.79 -23.14 14.02
CA LEU A 121 25.97 -22.01 14.43
C LEU A 121 24.65 -22.49 15.00
N THR A 122 24.20 -21.85 16.08
CA THR A 122 22.91 -22.13 16.69
C THR A 122 21.87 -21.11 16.28
N TRP A 123 20.61 -21.53 16.16
CA TRP A 123 19.50 -20.62 15.84
C TRP A 123 18.26 -20.94 16.68
N ASN A 124 17.41 -19.93 16.85
CA ASN A 124 16.09 -20.08 17.44
C ASN A 124 15.10 -19.10 16.81
N VAL A 125 13.80 -19.40 16.91
CA VAL A 125 12.73 -18.43 16.63
C VAL A 125 12.12 -18.05 17.97
N SER A 126 12.52 -16.91 18.53
CA SER A 126 11.99 -16.43 19.82
C SER A 126 10.59 -15.79 19.68
N ARG A 127 10.26 -15.27 18.50
CA ARG A 127 8.92 -14.74 18.17
C ARG A 127 8.46 -15.22 16.80
N TYR A 128 7.50 -16.12 16.78
CA TYR A 128 6.85 -16.62 15.55
C TYR A 128 5.84 -15.61 15.00
N HIS A 129 5.58 -15.70 13.70
CA HIS A 129 4.48 -14.96 13.10
C HIS A 129 3.15 -15.43 13.69
N ALA A 130 2.30 -14.48 14.10
CA ALA A 130 1.14 -14.79 14.95
C ALA A 130 0.06 -15.63 14.27
N TYR A 131 0.01 -15.62 12.92
CA TYR A 131 -1.06 -16.25 12.14
C TYR A 131 -0.61 -17.34 11.18
N LEU A 132 0.70 -17.64 11.13
CA LEU A 132 1.20 -18.74 10.32
C LEU A 132 1.34 -20.00 11.18
N ASP A 133 1.24 -21.16 10.54
CA ASP A 133 1.46 -22.44 11.20
C ASP A 133 2.91 -22.52 11.72
N ILE A 134 3.09 -22.87 12.98
CA ILE A 134 4.40 -22.85 13.65
C ILE A 134 5.32 -23.93 13.07
N ASP A 135 4.79 -25.12 12.79
CA ASP A 135 5.59 -26.23 12.27
C ASP A 135 6.07 -25.93 10.85
N LEU A 136 5.20 -25.37 10.01
CA LEU A 136 5.58 -24.92 8.67
C LEU A 136 6.55 -23.73 8.67
N GLN A 137 6.42 -22.81 9.64
CA GLN A 137 7.42 -21.76 9.85
C GLN A 137 8.79 -22.38 10.17
N MET A 138 8.85 -23.30 11.15
CA MET A 138 10.08 -23.99 11.53
C MET A 138 10.70 -24.76 10.37
N GLU A 139 9.89 -25.50 9.60
CA GLU A 139 10.33 -26.20 8.40
C GLU A 139 10.93 -25.23 7.37
N THR A 140 10.25 -24.11 7.13
CA THR A 140 10.66 -23.07 6.18
C THR A 140 11.99 -22.43 6.59
N ILE A 141 12.12 -22.06 7.87
CA ILE A 141 13.34 -21.48 8.43
C ILE A 141 14.51 -22.47 8.38
N ASN A 142 14.28 -23.73 8.79
CA ASN A 142 15.30 -24.77 8.70
C ASN A 142 15.73 -25.00 7.24
N LYS A 143 14.78 -25.03 6.30
CA LYS A 143 15.04 -25.12 4.87
C LYS A 143 15.86 -23.93 4.37
N ALA A 144 15.62 -22.72 4.85
CA ALA A 144 16.41 -21.55 4.48
C ALA A 144 17.90 -21.70 4.86
N PHE A 145 18.21 -22.21 6.06
CA PHE A 145 19.59 -22.53 6.45
C PHE A 145 20.23 -23.63 5.59
N GLN A 146 19.44 -24.58 5.07
CA GLN A 146 19.94 -25.62 4.18
C GLN A 146 20.50 -25.08 2.87
N TYR A 147 19.96 -23.98 2.33
CA TYR A 147 20.52 -23.35 1.13
C TYR A 147 22.00 -22.98 1.31
N TRP A 148 22.36 -22.45 2.49
CA TRP A 148 23.73 -22.01 2.79
C TRP A 148 24.64 -23.16 3.22
N SER A 149 24.16 -24.09 4.06
CA SER A 149 24.96 -25.26 4.46
C SER A 149 25.25 -26.21 3.29
N ASN A 150 24.35 -26.32 2.30
CA ASN A 150 24.59 -27.15 1.11
C ASN A 150 25.79 -26.70 0.24
N VAL A 151 26.25 -25.46 0.40
CA VAL A 151 27.37 -24.89 -0.39
C VAL A 151 28.56 -24.45 0.48
N THR A 152 28.57 -24.78 1.77
CA THR A 152 29.61 -24.45 2.75
C THR A 152 29.83 -25.60 3.75
N ASN A 153 30.72 -25.43 4.73
CA ASN A 153 30.86 -26.34 5.87
C ASN A 153 30.08 -25.87 7.11
N LEU A 154 29.22 -24.86 6.97
CA LEU A 154 28.42 -24.36 8.07
C LEU A 154 27.39 -25.42 8.46
N THR A 155 27.25 -25.65 9.76
CA THR A 155 26.18 -26.45 10.34
C THR A 155 25.27 -25.56 11.17
N PHE A 156 23.98 -25.86 11.17
CA PHE A 156 22.96 -25.07 11.84
C PHE A 156 22.17 -25.97 12.78
N ARG A 157 22.20 -25.67 14.08
CA ARG A 157 21.49 -26.43 15.12
C ARG A 157 20.45 -25.57 15.80
N HIS A 158 19.20 -26.03 15.80
CA HIS A 158 18.14 -25.38 16.56
C HIS A 158 18.40 -25.55 18.08
N THR A 159 18.33 -24.45 18.84
CA THR A 159 18.47 -24.47 20.31
C THR A 159 17.38 -23.63 20.99
N PRO A 160 16.29 -24.23 21.48
CA PRO A 160 15.19 -23.47 22.07
C PRO A 160 15.41 -23.03 23.53
N LEU A 161 16.49 -23.50 24.17
CA LEU A 161 16.74 -23.33 25.62
C LEU A 161 17.99 -22.52 25.95
N GLU A 162 18.79 -22.15 24.94
CA GLU A 162 20.04 -21.41 25.08
C GLU A 162 19.97 -20.14 24.23
N GLU A 163 20.82 -19.16 24.51
CA GLU A 163 20.97 -18.01 23.61
C GLU A 163 21.57 -18.49 22.27
N PRO A 164 20.86 -18.28 21.14
CA PRO A 164 21.34 -18.70 19.84
C PRO A 164 22.39 -17.72 19.29
N ASP A 165 23.16 -18.14 18.28
CA ASP A 165 23.97 -17.22 17.48
C ASP A 165 23.11 -16.34 16.54
N ILE A 166 21.94 -16.86 16.17
CA ILE A 166 20.99 -16.21 15.26
C ILE A 166 19.61 -16.35 15.89
N ASP A 167 19.10 -15.28 16.49
CA ASP A 167 17.70 -15.21 16.90
C ASP A 167 16.81 -14.67 15.77
N ILE A 168 15.65 -15.29 15.61
CA ILE A 168 14.69 -14.97 14.55
C ILE A 168 13.41 -14.46 15.18
N GLN A 169 12.99 -13.28 14.77
CA GLN A 169 11.82 -12.61 15.34
C GLN A 169 10.93 -12.01 14.27
N PHE A 170 9.63 -12.32 14.34
CA PHE A 170 8.59 -11.56 13.65
C PHE A 170 8.08 -10.45 14.57
N ILE A 171 8.36 -9.20 14.20
CA ILE A 171 8.14 -8.01 15.04
C ILE A 171 7.68 -6.82 14.20
N ARG A 172 6.97 -5.87 14.83
CA ARG A 172 6.38 -4.71 14.16
C ARG A 172 7.14 -3.43 14.47
N GLU A 173 7.06 -2.48 13.55
CA GLU A 173 7.40 -1.05 13.74
C GLU A 173 8.74 -0.84 14.46
N GLU A 174 8.81 0.04 15.47
CA GLU A 174 9.98 0.24 16.32
C GLU A 174 10.12 -0.91 17.32
N HIS A 175 11.26 -1.58 17.29
CA HIS A 175 11.52 -2.79 18.08
C HIS A 175 12.87 -2.78 18.80
N GLY A 176 13.47 -1.60 18.99
CA GLY A 176 14.56 -1.39 19.95
C GLY A 176 15.97 -1.59 19.40
N ASP A 177 16.11 -1.84 18.10
CA ASP A 177 17.39 -2.03 17.41
C ASP A 177 17.81 -0.81 16.55
N GLY A 178 16.97 0.24 16.53
CA GLY A 178 17.18 1.46 15.75
C GLY A 178 16.83 1.35 14.26
N ASN A 179 16.23 0.24 13.81
CA ASN A 179 15.80 0.01 12.44
C ASN A 179 14.28 -0.30 12.38
N PRO A 180 13.40 0.67 12.63
CA PRO A 180 11.96 0.42 12.65
C PRO A 180 11.43 -0.07 11.28
N PHE A 181 10.50 -1.03 11.32
CA PHE A 181 9.71 -1.45 10.16
C PHE A 181 8.66 -0.40 9.78
N ASP A 182 8.23 -0.41 8.51
CA ASP A 182 7.26 0.55 7.94
C ASP A 182 5.85 -0.03 7.75
N GLY A 183 5.62 -1.23 8.30
CA GLY A 183 4.44 -2.06 8.05
C GLY A 183 4.42 -2.55 6.60
N ARG A 184 3.41 -3.33 6.22
CA ARG A 184 3.23 -3.98 4.89
C ARG A 184 3.90 -3.28 3.68
N GLY A 185 4.82 -3.97 3.04
CA GLY A 185 5.53 -3.58 1.82
C GLY A 185 6.60 -2.51 2.04
N SER A 186 7.55 -2.40 1.11
CA SER A 186 8.78 -1.62 1.21
C SER A 186 9.85 -2.28 2.09
N ASN A 187 9.80 -2.25 3.44
CA ASN A 187 10.82 -2.88 4.29
C ASN A 187 10.31 -4.17 4.93
N ALA A 188 10.51 -5.31 4.28
CA ALA A 188 9.89 -6.57 4.74
C ALA A 188 10.69 -7.30 5.83
N ALA A 189 12.01 -7.11 5.89
CA ALA A 189 12.88 -7.77 6.84
C ALA A 189 14.26 -7.09 6.87
N HIS A 190 15.03 -7.33 7.93
CA HIS A 190 16.45 -7.03 7.99
C HIS A 190 17.17 -8.00 8.91
N ALA A 191 18.48 -8.15 8.70
CA ALA A 191 19.34 -8.93 9.57
C ALA A 191 20.66 -8.21 9.88
N PHE A 192 21.27 -8.61 10.99
CA PHE A 192 22.53 -8.08 11.47
C PHE A 192 23.69 -8.99 11.05
N PHE A 193 24.80 -8.36 10.65
CA PHE A 193 26.01 -9.09 10.29
C PHE A 193 26.64 -9.80 11.51
N PRO A 194 27.48 -10.83 11.28
CA PRO A 194 28.29 -11.46 12.33
C PRO A 194 29.11 -10.42 13.10
N GLY A 195 29.21 -10.60 14.42
CA GLY A 195 29.88 -9.67 15.32
C GLY A 195 29.86 -10.15 16.77
N GLU A 196 30.26 -9.25 17.67
CA GLU A 196 30.35 -9.52 19.12
C GLU A 196 29.19 -8.90 19.92
N SER A 197 28.26 -8.20 19.24
CA SER A 197 27.09 -7.62 19.90
C SER A 197 26.03 -8.69 20.14
N SER A 198 25.16 -8.48 21.13
CA SER A 198 24.07 -9.41 21.44
C SER A 198 23.03 -9.56 20.31
N ILE A 199 22.96 -8.60 19.39
CA ILE A 199 22.07 -8.66 18.22
C ILE A 199 22.78 -9.14 16.95
N SER A 200 24.09 -9.44 17.03
CA SER A 200 24.86 -9.86 15.86
C SER A 200 24.36 -11.20 15.35
N GLY A 201 24.02 -11.27 14.07
CA GLY A 201 23.44 -12.47 13.46
C GLY A 201 21.92 -12.47 13.40
N ASP A 202 21.25 -11.75 14.28
CA ASP A 202 19.78 -11.79 14.40
C ASP A 202 19.09 -11.35 13.12
N ALA A 203 17.92 -11.94 12.87
CA ALA A 203 17.09 -11.65 11.71
C ALA A 203 15.67 -11.29 12.15
N HIS A 204 15.23 -10.11 11.73
CA HIS A 204 13.93 -9.55 12.04
C HIS A 204 13.07 -9.52 10.78
N PHE A 205 11.84 -10.00 10.91
CA PHE A 205 10.85 -10.04 9.84
C PHE A 205 9.69 -9.14 10.24
N ASP A 206 9.24 -8.28 9.33
CA ASP A 206 8.10 -7.39 9.61
C ASP A 206 6.83 -8.24 9.77
N GLU A 207 6.33 -8.33 10.99
CA GLU A 207 5.10 -9.06 11.34
C GLU A 207 3.87 -8.54 10.61
N ASP A 208 3.92 -7.30 10.09
CA ASP A 208 2.82 -6.79 9.30
C ASP A 208 2.77 -7.35 7.89
N GLU A 209 3.86 -7.91 7.33
CA GLU A 209 3.87 -8.41 5.97
C GLU A 209 2.88 -9.57 5.71
N GLU A 210 2.48 -9.72 4.44
CA GLU A 210 1.65 -10.86 4.03
C GLU A 210 2.53 -12.08 3.72
N TRP A 211 3.14 -12.61 4.78
CA TRP A 211 4.02 -13.76 4.70
C TRP A 211 3.29 -14.96 4.13
N SER A 212 3.92 -15.57 3.14
CA SER A 212 3.44 -16.78 2.51
C SER A 212 4.44 -17.89 2.67
N LEU A 213 3.94 -19.04 3.12
CA LEU A 213 4.64 -20.31 3.13
C LEU A 213 4.58 -21.01 1.76
N TYR A 214 3.86 -20.41 0.79
CA TYR A 214 3.59 -20.94 -0.55
C TYR A 214 3.94 -19.90 -1.64
N GLN A 215 3.52 -20.13 -2.89
CA GLN A 215 3.92 -19.32 -4.07
C GLN A 215 3.32 -17.91 -4.17
N ASN A 216 2.33 -17.54 -3.34
CA ASN A 216 1.61 -16.28 -3.49
C ASN A 216 1.94 -15.30 -2.36
N GLY A 217 2.28 -14.04 -2.64
CA GLY A 217 2.58 -13.04 -1.60
C GLY A 217 4.07 -12.89 -1.30
N THR A 218 4.44 -12.35 -0.13
CA THR A 218 5.83 -12.21 0.29
C THR A 218 6.33 -13.57 0.78
N ASN A 219 7.10 -14.28 -0.05
CA ASN A 219 7.50 -15.65 0.24
C ASN A 219 8.53 -15.71 1.38
N LEU A 220 8.16 -16.36 2.49
CA LEU A 220 9.00 -16.41 3.70
C LEU A 220 10.33 -17.13 3.44
N LEU A 221 10.33 -18.22 2.65
CA LEU A 221 11.56 -18.95 2.33
C LEU A 221 12.56 -18.05 1.60
N ALA A 222 12.09 -17.29 0.59
CA ALA A 222 12.91 -16.39 -0.19
C ALA A 222 13.59 -15.34 0.68
N VAL A 223 12.79 -14.67 1.52
CA VAL A 223 13.29 -13.60 2.39
C VAL A 223 14.18 -14.18 3.47
N ALA A 224 13.83 -15.30 4.09
CA ALA A 224 14.69 -15.93 5.09
C ALA A 224 16.05 -16.37 4.52
N VAL A 225 16.10 -16.93 3.30
CA VAL A 225 17.39 -17.24 2.66
C VAL A 225 18.21 -15.97 2.44
N HIS A 226 17.58 -14.87 2.02
CA HIS A 226 18.24 -13.57 1.87
C HIS A 226 18.80 -13.05 3.22
N GLU A 227 17.95 -12.92 4.23
CA GLU A 227 18.34 -12.36 5.53
C GLU A 227 19.42 -13.21 6.21
N PHE A 228 19.35 -14.54 6.09
CA PHE A 228 20.40 -15.41 6.63
C PHE A 228 21.72 -15.25 5.89
N GLY A 229 21.72 -14.83 4.62
CA GLY A 229 22.94 -14.40 3.95
C GLY A 229 23.61 -13.23 4.68
N HIS A 230 22.84 -12.25 5.18
CA HIS A 230 23.34 -11.17 6.04
C HIS A 230 23.82 -11.68 7.40
N SER A 231 23.05 -12.55 8.07
CA SER A 231 23.45 -13.21 9.32
C SER A 231 24.76 -13.98 9.20
N LEU A 232 25.11 -14.42 7.98
CA LEU A 232 26.36 -15.09 7.65
C LEU A 232 27.44 -14.15 7.10
N GLY A 233 27.15 -12.86 6.92
CA GLY A 233 28.13 -11.85 6.58
C GLY A 233 28.17 -11.42 5.11
N LEU A 234 27.21 -11.81 4.28
CA LEU A 234 27.06 -11.29 2.92
C LEU A 234 26.27 -9.99 2.91
N GLY A 235 26.73 -8.97 2.21
CA GLY A 235 25.94 -7.78 1.86
C GLY A 235 25.17 -7.97 0.55
N HIS A 236 24.38 -6.96 0.17
CA HIS A 236 23.59 -7.02 -1.06
C HIS A 236 24.43 -7.20 -2.32
N SER A 237 23.91 -8.00 -3.25
CA SER A 237 24.45 -8.21 -4.58
C SER A 237 23.80 -7.30 -5.63
N ARG A 238 24.58 -6.90 -6.62
CA ARG A 238 24.10 -6.21 -7.83
C ARG A 238 23.70 -7.18 -8.96
N SER A 239 23.88 -8.48 -8.77
CA SER A 239 23.60 -9.48 -9.81
C SER A 239 22.09 -9.70 -9.96
N PRO A 240 21.51 -9.57 -11.16
CA PRO A 240 20.13 -9.97 -11.40
C PRO A 240 19.91 -11.45 -11.04
N GLY A 241 18.86 -11.75 -10.28
CA GLY A 241 18.52 -13.10 -9.84
C GLY A 241 19.37 -13.68 -8.71
N SER A 242 20.28 -12.90 -8.11
CA SER A 242 20.90 -13.24 -6.84
C SER A 242 19.86 -13.21 -5.72
N VAL A 243 19.90 -14.18 -4.81
CA VAL A 243 19.02 -14.13 -3.62
C VAL A 243 19.38 -12.93 -2.75
N MET A 244 20.66 -12.52 -2.73
CA MET A 244 21.14 -11.33 -2.04
C MET A 244 20.84 -10.02 -2.78
N SER A 245 20.03 -10.02 -3.86
CA SER A 245 19.51 -8.79 -4.44
C SER A 245 18.56 -8.12 -3.43
N PRO A 246 18.63 -6.78 -3.24
CA PRO A 246 17.86 -6.12 -2.20
C PRO A 246 16.35 -6.20 -2.38
N PHE A 247 15.86 -6.39 -3.61
CA PHE A 247 14.43 -6.39 -3.93
C PHE A 247 13.89 -7.82 -4.03
N PHE A 248 12.80 -8.09 -3.33
CA PHE A 248 12.17 -9.42 -3.35
C PHE A 248 11.34 -9.57 -4.64
N GLU A 249 11.96 -10.10 -5.70
CA GLU A 249 11.29 -10.41 -6.96
C GLU A 249 10.33 -11.62 -6.82
N GLU A 250 9.47 -11.83 -7.82
CA GLU A 250 8.52 -12.95 -7.81
C GLU A 250 9.25 -14.29 -7.66
N PHE A 251 8.91 -15.01 -6.61
CA PHE A 251 9.60 -16.20 -6.18
C PHE A 251 9.11 -17.45 -6.93
N ASN A 252 10.05 -18.35 -7.23
CA ASN A 252 9.79 -19.67 -7.79
C ASN A 252 10.23 -20.74 -6.77
N GLU A 253 9.40 -21.75 -6.51
CA GLU A 253 9.70 -22.85 -5.56
C GLU A 253 11.00 -23.60 -5.84
N ASN A 254 11.49 -23.55 -7.07
CA ASN A 254 12.76 -24.16 -7.48
C ASN A 254 13.92 -23.16 -7.54
N PHE A 255 13.83 -22.01 -6.86
CA PHE A 255 14.95 -21.08 -6.86
C PHE A 255 16.17 -21.73 -6.19
N THR A 256 17.34 -21.43 -6.74
CA THR A 256 18.64 -21.91 -6.29
C THR A 256 19.53 -20.70 -6.02
N LEU A 257 20.50 -20.85 -5.12
CA LEU A 257 21.52 -19.81 -4.94
C LEU A 257 22.18 -19.48 -6.27
N HIS A 258 22.27 -18.18 -6.59
CA HIS A 258 22.96 -17.72 -7.77
C HIS A 258 24.47 -17.96 -7.61
N ALA A 259 25.19 -18.08 -8.72
CA ALA A 259 26.64 -18.29 -8.68
C ALA A 259 27.40 -17.19 -7.92
N ASP A 260 26.83 -15.98 -7.88
CA ASP A 260 27.37 -14.85 -7.11
C ASP A 260 27.18 -15.04 -5.59
N ASP A 261 26.04 -15.59 -5.16
CA ASP A 261 25.74 -15.90 -3.76
C ASP A 261 26.71 -16.98 -3.25
N ILE A 262 26.89 -18.04 -4.03
CA ILE A 262 27.79 -19.16 -3.73
C ILE A 262 29.24 -18.67 -3.62
N LYS A 263 29.70 -17.84 -4.57
CA LYS A 263 31.05 -17.25 -4.51
C LYS A 263 31.21 -16.36 -3.27
N GLY A 264 30.19 -15.57 -2.95
CA GLY A 264 30.19 -14.71 -1.76
C GLY A 264 30.37 -15.53 -0.49
N ILE A 265 29.49 -16.50 -0.24
CA ILE A 265 29.52 -17.27 1.01
C ILE A 265 30.78 -18.13 1.13
N GLN A 266 31.24 -18.72 0.02
CA GLN A 266 32.47 -19.49 0.01
C GLN A 266 33.70 -18.61 0.20
N SER A 267 33.68 -17.34 -0.19
CA SER A 267 34.80 -16.44 0.13
C SER A 267 35.01 -16.23 1.64
N LEU A 268 33.95 -16.43 2.44
CA LEU A 268 33.97 -16.31 3.90
C LEU A 268 34.27 -17.63 4.61
N TYR A 269 33.69 -18.74 4.12
CA TYR A 269 33.62 -20.02 4.85
C TYR A 269 34.17 -21.24 4.10
N LYS A 270 34.83 -21.07 2.96
CA LYS A 270 35.45 -22.22 2.27
C LYS A 270 36.56 -22.83 3.11
N ASN A 271 36.65 -24.17 3.08
CA ASN A 271 37.60 -25.04 3.80
C ASN A 271 38.91 -24.33 4.16
N ASP A 272 38.99 -23.79 5.38
CA ASP A 272 40.28 -23.49 6.00
C ASP A 272 40.75 -24.80 6.67
N PRO A 273 41.85 -25.43 6.18
CA PRO A 273 42.42 -26.63 6.82
C PRO A 273 42.81 -26.41 8.29
N ARG A 274 42.92 -25.14 8.74
CA ARG A 274 43.20 -24.81 10.15
C ARG A 274 42.00 -25.02 11.07
N MET A 275 40.79 -25.20 10.55
CA MET A 275 39.60 -25.50 11.36
C MET A 275 39.39 -27.00 11.62
N GLU A 276 40.09 -27.90 10.91
CA GLU A 276 40.06 -29.34 11.21
C GLU A 276 40.87 -29.71 12.47
N ILE A 277 41.82 -28.86 12.88
CA ILE A 277 42.77 -29.16 13.98
C ILE A 277 42.11 -29.09 15.37
N ASN A 278 40.99 -28.36 15.52
CA ASN A 278 40.29 -28.24 16.81
C ASN A 278 39.26 -29.35 17.06
N ASN A 279 38.87 -30.13 16.06
CA ASN A 279 37.88 -31.19 16.21
C ASN A 279 38.50 -32.59 16.43
N THR A 280 39.82 -32.73 16.37
CA THR A 280 40.52 -34.01 16.61
C THR A 280 40.93 -34.26 18.06
N VAL A 281 40.70 -33.33 19.01
CA VAL A 281 41.10 -33.53 20.41
C VAL A 281 39.97 -34.07 21.31
N THR A 282 38.71 -34.09 20.86
CA THR A 282 37.57 -34.48 21.73
C THR A 282 36.89 -35.80 21.32
N SER A 283 37.54 -36.62 20.51
CA SER A 283 37.05 -37.98 20.15
C SER A 283 38.02 -39.08 20.58
N THR A 284 38.51 -39.04 21.81
CA THR A 284 39.05 -40.24 22.47
C THR A 284 38.94 -40.10 23.98
N SER A 285 38.47 -41.15 24.65
CA SER A 285 38.13 -41.30 26.09
C SER A 285 36.65 -41.02 26.37
N THR A 286 35.76 -42.00 26.26
CA THR A 286 35.60 -43.01 27.31
C THR A 286 34.69 -44.16 26.82
N ILE A 287 35.29 -45.32 26.54
CA ILE A 287 34.61 -46.61 26.69
C ILE A 287 35.35 -47.32 27.82
N SER A 288 34.75 -47.36 29.02
CA SER A 288 34.92 -48.49 29.93
C SER A 288 33.82 -48.47 30.98
N SER A 289 33.23 -49.65 31.18
CA SER A 289 32.31 -50.07 32.24
C SER A 289 30.87 -49.55 32.18
N LEU A 290 29.97 -50.39 31.68
CA LEU A 290 29.04 -51.17 32.51
C LEU A 290 28.28 -52.16 31.62
N THR A 291 28.76 -53.41 31.61
CA THR A 291 27.94 -54.57 31.25
C THR A 291 27.07 -54.92 32.45
N ASN A 292 25.75 -54.94 32.29
CA ASN A 292 24.97 -56.12 32.70
C ASN A 292 23.50 -56.09 32.22
N SER A 293 23.13 -57.23 31.65
CA SER A 293 21.79 -57.81 31.49
C SER A 293 20.70 -57.00 30.80
N LEU A 294 20.24 -57.48 29.63
CA LEU A 294 18.99 -58.24 29.54
C LEU A 294 18.92 -59.00 28.20
N ASN A 295 18.45 -60.25 28.30
CA ASN A 295 18.37 -61.28 27.26
C ASN A 295 17.45 -60.90 26.10
N ILE A 296 17.90 -61.17 24.87
CA ILE A 296 17.01 -61.44 23.73
C ILE A 296 17.44 -62.78 23.12
N SER A 297 16.53 -63.75 23.18
CA SER A 297 16.67 -65.05 22.53
C SER A 297 16.30 -64.92 21.06
N THR A 298 17.28 -65.12 20.19
CA THR A 298 17.12 -65.30 18.74
C THR A 298 16.57 -66.69 18.46
N ILE A 299 15.50 -66.82 17.67
CA ILE A 299 15.20 -68.07 16.94
C ILE A 299 15.03 -67.74 15.45
N ALA A 300 15.57 -68.67 14.67
CA ALA A 300 16.03 -68.57 13.30
C ALA A 300 14.93 -68.61 12.23
N VAL A 301 15.36 -68.17 11.06
CA VAL A 301 14.74 -68.25 9.74
C VAL A 301 14.74 -69.70 9.23
N THR A 302 13.62 -70.14 8.65
CA THR A 302 13.59 -71.16 7.57
C THR A 302 12.55 -70.80 6.50
N SER A 303 12.74 -71.38 5.33
CA SER A 303 12.41 -70.94 3.96
C SER A 303 11.10 -71.49 3.34
N ASP A 304 10.62 -70.74 2.33
CA ASP A 304 9.83 -71.13 1.11
C ASP A 304 8.34 -71.56 1.24
N PRO A 305 7.54 -71.60 0.14
CA PRO A 305 7.30 -70.58 -0.91
C PRO A 305 5.78 -70.39 -1.26
N LEU A 306 5.52 -69.52 -2.26
CA LEU A 306 4.23 -69.05 -2.85
C LEU A 306 3.12 -70.09 -3.14
N GLU A 307 1.85 -69.72 -2.89
CA GLU A 307 0.70 -69.91 -3.83
C GLU A 307 -0.59 -69.17 -3.38
N ASP A 308 -1.12 -68.34 -4.29
CA ASP A 308 -2.50 -68.22 -4.78
C ASP A 308 -3.80 -68.02 -3.94
N LEU A 309 -4.64 -67.16 -4.55
CA LEU A 309 -6.12 -67.07 -4.60
C LEU A 309 -6.97 -66.37 -3.50
N ASN A 310 -7.48 -65.19 -3.91
CA ASN A 310 -8.90 -64.82 -4.07
C ASN A 310 -10.00 -65.22 -3.06
N GLY A 311 -10.76 -64.18 -2.62
CA GLY A 311 -12.16 -64.24 -2.19
C GLY A 311 -12.38 -64.37 -0.68
N THR A 312 -13.41 -63.87 -0.01
CA THR A 312 -14.71 -63.28 -0.39
C THR A 312 -15.38 -62.76 0.92
N ILE A 313 -16.07 -61.60 0.88
CA ILE A 313 -17.27 -61.17 1.66
C ILE A 313 -17.29 -61.22 3.22
N ALA A 314 -17.57 -60.06 3.84
CA ALA A 314 -18.69 -59.77 4.77
C ALA A 314 -18.53 -58.32 5.28
N GLU A 315 -19.31 -57.34 4.83
CA GLU A 315 -20.67 -57.00 5.29
C GLU A 315 -20.70 -56.45 6.73
N MET A 316 -20.85 -55.13 6.85
CA MET A 316 -21.63 -54.54 7.93
C MET A 316 -22.37 -53.30 7.42
N THR A 317 -23.66 -53.32 7.70
CA THR A 317 -24.79 -52.61 7.10
C THR A 317 -25.10 -51.26 7.76
N SER A 318 -25.70 -50.37 6.95
CA SER A 318 -26.84 -49.46 7.18
C SER A 318 -26.73 -48.34 8.24
N GLU A 319 -27.29 -47.13 8.08
CA GLU A 319 -28.54 -46.67 7.45
C GLU A 319 -28.34 -45.23 6.89
N THR A 320 -28.56 -44.94 5.60
CA THR A 320 -29.79 -44.41 4.94
C THR A 320 -30.62 -43.34 5.68
N SER A 321 -30.67 -42.13 5.11
CA SER A 321 -31.95 -41.58 4.63
C SER A 321 -31.77 -40.84 3.29
N THR A 322 -32.45 -41.40 2.29
CA THR A 322 -32.82 -40.89 0.97
C THR A 322 -33.86 -39.77 1.12
N ALA A 323 -34.25 -38.94 0.15
CA ALA A 323 -34.54 -39.07 -1.29
C ALA A 323 -34.95 -37.63 -1.74
N GLU A 324 -35.09 -37.21 -2.99
CA GLU A 324 -35.07 -37.76 -4.34
C GLU A 324 -35.07 -36.51 -5.25
N GLY A 325 -34.30 -36.46 -6.33
CA GLY A 325 -34.75 -36.88 -7.66
C GLY A 325 -34.69 -35.65 -8.59
N THR A 326 -34.22 -35.68 -9.82
CA THR A 326 -33.96 -36.78 -10.76
C THR A 326 -33.11 -36.22 -11.92
N LYS A 327 -32.13 -37.03 -12.36
CA LYS A 327 -31.83 -37.48 -13.74
C LYS A 327 -31.87 -36.43 -14.89
N ASN A 328 -31.02 -36.46 -15.90
CA ASN A 328 -29.86 -37.30 -16.24
C ASN A 328 -29.08 -36.55 -17.33
N SER A 329 -27.81 -36.94 -17.46
CA SER A 329 -27.00 -37.16 -18.68
C SER A 329 -27.54 -36.57 -20.02
N ASP A 330 -26.72 -36.01 -20.92
CA ASP A 330 -25.68 -36.78 -21.59
C ASP A 330 -24.76 -35.94 -22.49
N ARG A 331 -23.59 -36.53 -22.70
CA ARG A 331 -22.43 -36.09 -23.46
C ARG A 331 -22.67 -36.00 -24.98
N LYS A 332 -21.87 -35.14 -25.62
CA LYS A 332 -20.95 -35.37 -26.78
C LYS A 332 -20.86 -34.08 -27.61
N ARG A 333 -19.73 -33.35 -27.62
CA ARG A 333 -18.48 -33.60 -28.37
C ARG A 333 -18.68 -33.59 -29.88
N CYS A 334 -18.34 -32.48 -30.52
CA CYS A 334 -17.79 -32.43 -31.88
C CYS A 334 -16.68 -31.36 -31.95
N HIS A 335 -15.48 -31.81 -32.33
CA HIS A 335 -14.40 -31.03 -32.92
C HIS A 335 -14.71 -30.76 -34.40
N GLY A 336 -14.21 -29.66 -34.96
CA GLY A 336 -14.16 -29.50 -36.42
C GLY A 336 -13.99 -28.07 -36.90
N ASN A 337 -12.76 -27.70 -37.22
CA ASN A 337 -12.37 -26.55 -38.03
C ASN A 337 -13.16 -26.48 -39.35
N THR A 338 -13.74 -25.32 -39.70
CA THR A 338 -13.48 -24.59 -40.96
C THR A 338 -14.34 -23.32 -41.12
N LYS A 339 -13.63 -22.20 -41.31
CA LYS A 339 -13.85 -21.06 -42.22
C LYS A 339 -15.28 -20.58 -42.56
N ASN A 340 -15.45 -19.28 -42.33
CA ASN A 340 -16.14 -18.27 -43.15
C ASN A 340 -17.60 -18.52 -43.58
N CYS A 341 -18.49 -17.66 -43.09
CA CYS A 341 -19.40 -16.92 -43.95
C CYS A 341 -19.77 -15.57 -43.30
N LYS A 342 -19.21 -14.49 -43.85
CA LYS A 342 -19.84 -13.16 -43.83
C LYS A 342 -20.93 -13.12 -44.89
N SER A 343 -21.92 -12.24 -44.69
CA SER A 343 -22.79 -11.55 -45.67
C SER A 343 -24.25 -11.78 -45.30
N ASP A 344 -25.19 -10.85 -45.38
CA ASP A 344 -25.23 -9.41 -45.55
C ASP A 344 -26.74 -9.10 -45.56
N LYS A 345 -27.07 -7.83 -45.34
CA LYS A 345 -28.21 -7.13 -45.97
C LYS A 345 -29.67 -7.38 -45.54
N ASN A 346 -30.22 -6.22 -45.19
CA ASN A 346 -31.50 -5.64 -45.61
C ASN A 346 -32.75 -6.04 -44.81
N ARG A 347 -33.28 -5.15 -43.96
CA ARG A 347 -34.02 -3.90 -44.29
C ARG A 347 -35.33 -4.19 -45.03
N ARG A 348 -36.46 -4.05 -44.32
CA ARG A 348 -37.64 -3.23 -44.68
C ARG A 348 -38.74 -3.42 -43.61
N LYS A 349 -39.11 -2.33 -42.94
CA LYS A 349 -40.36 -1.54 -43.10
C LYS A 349 -41.47 -2.08 -42.18
N HIS A 350 -41.84 -1.37 -41.12
CA HIS A 350 -42.60 -0.11 -41.02
C HIS A 350 -44.10 -0.34 -40.77
N ASN A 351 -44.54 0.29 -39.68
CA ASN A 351 -45.75 1.10 -39.53
C ASN A 351 -47.09 0.45 -39.19
N LYS A 352 -47.56 0.83 -37.98
CA LYS A 352 -48.85 1.48 -37.60
C LYS A 352 -49.30 0.88 -36.25
N LYS A 353 -49.90 1.59 -35.30
CA LYS A 353 -50.64 2.86 -35.32
C LYS A 353 -50.80 3.35 -33.87
N GLN A 354 -50.79 4.66 -33.68
CA GLN A 354 -51.28 5.37 -32.49
C GLN A 354 -52.82 5.32 -32.36
N LYS A 355 -53.30 5.57 -31.13
CA LYS A 355 -54.52 6.29 -30.65
C LYS A 355 -55.13 5.51 -29.46
N ASN A 356 -55.69 6.07 -28.38
CA ASN A 356 -56.08 7.44 -28.02
C ASN A 356 -56.48 7.49 -26.51
N LYS A 357 -56.28 8.68 -25.90
CA LYS A 357 -57.15 9.43 -24.97
C LYS A 357 -57.77 8.80 -23.69
N SER A 358 -57.31 9.35 -22.56
CA SER A 358 -58.02 10.02 -21.45
C SER A 358 -59.51 9.74 -21.16
N LYS A 359 -59.81 9.45 -19.88
CA LYS A 359 -60.97 10.03 -19.14
C LYS A 359 -60.77 9.96 -17.61
N LYS A 360 -60.97 11.11 -16.95
CA LYS A 360 -61.20 11.31 -15.50
C LYS A 360 -62.59 10.76 -15.13
N VAL A 361 -62.79 10.36 -13.86
CA VAL A 361 -63.70 10.99 -12.87
C VAL A 361 -63.76 10.15 -11.58
N SER A 362 -63.85 10.89 -10.48
CA SER A 362 -63.85 10.62 -9.03
C SER A 362 -64.99 9.78 -8.44
N LYS A 363 -64.76 9.21 -7.24
CA LYS A 363 -65.69 9.29 -6.09
C LYS A 363 -64.98 9.17 -4.72
N LYS A 364 -65.30 10.13 -3.83
CA LYS A 364 -65.17 10.22 -2.35
C LYS A 364 -65.85 9.01 -1.65
N SER A 365 -65.72 8.65 -0.35
CA SER A 365 -65.51 9.32 0.96
C SER A 365 -65.19 8.22 2.02
N GLU A 366 -64.51 8.44 3.17
CA GLU A 366 -65.02 8.94 4.47
C GLU A 366 -63.82 9.15 5.46
N ARG A 367 -63.66 10.35 6.08
CA ARG A 367 -63.89 10.75 7.52
C ARG A 367 -62.98 10.03 8.56
N ARG A 368 -62.26 10.67 9.51
CA ARG A 368 -62.48 11.82 10.44
C ARG A 368 -61.12 12.49 10.80
N ASN A 369 -60.98 13.83 10.83
CA ASN A 369 -61.13 14.80 11.97
C ASN A 369 -60.03 14.63 13.06
N THR A 370 -59.22 15.60 13.50
CA THR A 370 -59.37 17.04 13.88
C THR A 370 -57.95 17.66 14.05
N GLY A 371 -57.61 18.95 13.97
CA GLY A 371 -58.31 20.24 13.83
C GLY A 371 -57.31 21.41 13.96
N SER A 372 -57.72 22.61 13.49
CA SER A 372 -57.40 23.99 13.96
C SER A 372 -55.93 24.47 13.94
N ASP A 373 -55.52 25.62 13.38
CA ASP A 373 -56.22 26.87 13.04
C ASP A 373 -55.59 27.61 11.83
N GLU A 374 -56.46 28.27 11.08
CA GLU A 374 -56.21 29.25 10.01
C GLU A 374 -55.91 30.64 10.59
N VAL A 375 -55.10 31.46 9.88
CA VAL A 375 -55.44 32.86 9.62
C VAL A 375 -54.96 33.24 8.21
N ASP A 376 -55.91 33.74 7.42
CA ASP A 376 -55.84 34.21 6.04
C ASP A 376 -55.10 35.55 5.84
N GLY A 377 -54.74 35.84 4.58
CA GLY A 377 -54.33 37.17 4.14
C GLY A 377 -53.83 37.20 2.70
N GLU A 378 -54.77 37.29 1.75
CA GLU A 378 -54.55 37.43 0.30
C GLU A 378 -54.26 38.90 -0.12
N TYR A 379 -53.85 39.09 -1.39
CA TYR A 379 -53.81 40.34 -2.21
C TYR A 379 -52.56 41.25 -2.12
N ASN A 380 -51.69 41.32 -3.15
CA ASN A 380 -51.90 41.99 -4.47
C ASN A 380 -50.56 42.29 -5.19
N GLN A 381 -50.58 42.24 -6.53
CA GLN A 381 -49.52 42.75 -7.44
C GLN A 381 -49.58 44.28 -7.55
N ASP A 382 -48.43 44.96 -7.67
CA ASP A 382 -48.16 45.99 -8.70
C ASP A 382 -46.72 46.57 -8.63
N ASN A 383 -46.38 47.28 -9.71
CA ASN A 383 -45.07 47.53 -10.32
C ASN A 383 -44.14 48.62 -9.71
N GLU A 384 -42.87 48.50 -10.11
CA GLU A 384 -41.89 49.54 -10.48
C GLU A 384 -41.07 50.37 -9.46
N ASN A 385 -39.74 50.28 -9.67
CA ASN A 385 -38.66 51.27 -9.57
C ASN A 385 -38.22 51.87 -8.21
N GLY A 386 -36.89 51.75 -7.98
CA GLY A 386 -36.10 52.83 -7.37
C GLY A 386 -35.53 52.59 -5.97
N THR A 387 -34.28 52.10 -5.94
CA THR A 387 -33.23 52.44 -4.95
C THR A 387 -33.58 52.51 -3.45
N SER A 388 -33.08 51.54 -2.67
CA SER A 388 -32.43 51.86 -1.38
C SER A 388 -31.49 50.73 -0.94
N TYR A 389 -30.19 51.02 -1.02
CA TYR A 389 -29.14 50.28 -0.34
C TYR A 389 -29.32 50.43 1.18
N SER A 390 -30.03 49.52 1.85
CA SER A 390 -29.97 49.50 3.34
C SER A 390 -30.50 48.24 4.04
N LEU A 391 -30.71 47.09 3.40
CA LEU A 391 -31.20 45.88 4.12
C LEU A 391 -30.53 44.57 3.67
N LEU A 392 -29.21 44.46 3.84
CA LEU A 392 -28.49 43.16 3.75
C LEU A 392 -27.39 43.02 4.82
N ARG A 393 -27.71 43.28 6.10
CA ARG A 393 -26.73 43.13 7.18
C ARG A 393 -26.97 42.01 8.20
N ASN A 394 -28.12 41.30 8.16
CA ASN A 394 -28.41 40.29 9.19
C ASN A 394 -28.33 38.81 8.77
N GLU A 395 -28.14 38.45 7.50
CA GLU A 395 -27.97 37.03 7.10
C GLU A 395 -26.54 36.48 7.31
N THR A 396 -25.55 37.35 7.51
CA THR A 396 -24.13 36.94 7.56
C THR A 396 -23.72 36.27 8.88
N GLY A 397 -24.45 36.52 9.97
CA GLY A 397 -24.13 35.97 11.29
C GLY A 397 -24.54 34.49 11.46
N HIS A 398 -25.76 34.14 11.06
CA HIS A 398 -26.30 32.79 11.23
C HIS A 398 -25.68 31.78 10.25
N VAL A 399 -25.45 32.19 9.00
CA VAL A 399 -24.80 31.36 7.98
C VAL A 399 -23.34 31.10 8.35
N LYS A 400 -22.63 32.10 8.89
CA LYS A 400 -21.23 31.94 9.33
C LYS A 400 -21.11 31.03 10.56
N LYS A 401 -22.07 31.08 11.49
CA LYS A 401 -22.13 30.16 12.66
C LYS A 401 -22.39 28.71 12.25
N LYS A 402 -23.15 28.46 11.17
CA LYS A 402 -23.44 27.11 10.65
C LYS A 402 -22.28 26.51 9.84
N ILE A 403 -21.43 27.34 9.23
CA ILE A 403 -20.27 26.86 8.47
C ILE A 403 -19.17 26.33 9.39
N CYS A 404 -18.94 26.93 10.56
CA CYS A 404 -17.84 26.54 11.44
C CYS A 404 -17.97 25.16 12.10
N HIS A 405 -19.08 24.46 11.90
CA HIS A 405 -19.30 23.09 12.35
C HIS A 405 -19.47 22.12 11.15
N LEU A 406 -19.04 22.53 9.95
CA LEU A 406 -19.10 21.64 8.78
C LEU A 406 -18.11 20.49 8.93
N LYS A 407 -18.59 19.29 8.64
CA LYS A 407 -17.79 18.18 8.14
C LYS A 407 -17.94 18.03 6.63
N PHE A 408 -17.01 17.32 6.00
CA PHE A 408 -16.91 17.23 4.56
C PHE A 408 -17.25 15.81 4.08
N ASP A 409 -17.97 15.70 2.97
CA ASP A 409 -18.22 14.40 2.30
C ASP A 409 -17.07 14.03 1.36
N ALA A 410 -16.33 15.03 0.88
CA ALA A 410 -15.13 14.86 0.07
C ALA A 410 -14.32 16.16 0.13
N VAL A 411 -13.01 16.06 -0.05
CA VAL A 411 -12.13 17.23 -0.18
C VAL A 411 -11.15 16.95 -1.31
N ASP A 412 -11.10 17.80 -2.33
CA ASP A 412 -9.97 17.77 -3.25
C ASP A 412 -9.73 19.09 -3.99
N GLY A 413 -8.56 19.23 -4.58
CA GLY A 413 -8.10 20.36 -5.33
C GLY A 413 -8.58 20.37 -6.78
N LEU A 414 -8.80 21.56 -7.34
CA LEU A 414 -8.82 21.77 -8.78
C LEU A 414 -8.27 23.15 -9.08
N ASN A 415 -7.28 23.25 -9.97
CA ASN A 415 -6.68 24.51 -10.41
C ASN A 415 -6.19 25.40 -9.24
N ASN A 416 -5.35 24.83 -8.36
CA ASN A 416 -4.77 25.50 -7.18
C ASN A 416 -5.78 25.98 -6.13
N LYS A 417 -7.02 25.47 -6.16
CA LYS A 417 -8.04 25.74 -5.15
C LYS A 417 -8.45 24.43 -4.52
N THR A 418 -8.59 24.43 -3.20
CA THR A 418 -9.13 23.27 -2.49
C THR A 418 -10.63 23.41 -2.33
N TYR A 419 -11.35 22.35 -2.66
CA TYR A 419 -12.79 22.31 -2.56
C TYR A 419 -13.22 21.24 -1.57
N ALA A 420 -14.09 21.62 -0.64
CA ALA A 420 -14.81 20.67 0.19
C ALA A 420 -16.24 20.52 -0.34
N PHE A 421 -16.71 19.28 -0.42
CA PHE A 421 -18.05 18.92 -0.84
C PHE A 421 -18.89 18.60 0.39
N ARG A 422 -20.13 19.08 0.41
CA ARG A 422 -21.10 18.72 1.45
C ARG A 422 -22.51 18.80 0.89
N ASN A 423 -23.21 17.68 0.88
CA ASN A 423 -24.52 17.50 0.30
C ASN A 423 -24.56 17.96 -1.18
N GLU A 424 -25.42 18.92 -1.52
CA GLU A 424 -25.49 19.52 -2.88
C GLU A 424 -24.53 20.71 -3.09
N TYR A 425 -23.73 21.06 -2.07
CA TYR A 425 -22.88 22.26 -2.05
C TYR A 425 -21.40 21.93 -2.14
N ILE A 426 -20.64 22.89 -2.65
CA ILE A 426 -19.18 22.90 -2.72
C ILE A 426 -18.66 24.22 -2.16
N TYR A 427 -17.58 24.12 -1.38
CA TYR A 427 -16.98 25.21 -0.62
C TYR A 427 -15.53 25.37 -1.06
N GLU A 428 -15.12 26.58 -1.45
CA GLU A 428 -13.70 26.90 -1.67
C GLU A 428 -13.04 27.11 -0.30
N VAL A 429 -12.43 26.04 0.24
CA VAL A 429 -11.85 26.00 1.58
C VAL A 429 -10.39 26.43 1.58
N ALA A 430 -9.81 26.59 2.77
CA ALA A 430 -8.46 27.10 2.98
C ALA A 430 -8.21 28.45 2.29
N SER A 431 -9.28 29.25 2.18
CA SER A 431 -9.28 30.57 1.55
C SER A 431 -9.77 31.61 2.55
N PHE A 432 -9.33 32.86 2.41
CA PHE A 432 -9.78 33.94 3.29
C PHE A 432 -11.30 34.13 3.28
N ASN A 433 -11.91 33.94 2.11
CA ASN A 433 -13.34 34.10 1.89
C ASN A 433 -13.93 32.79 1.36
N ILE A 434 -14.46 31.98 2.27
CA ILE A 434 -15.12 30.71 1.95
C ILE A 434 -16.34 30.97 1.05
N LYS A 435 -16.28 30.47 -0.19
CA LYS A 435 -17.36 30.60 -1.18
C LYS A 435 -18.18 29.32 -1.24
N ARG A 436 -19.47 29.40 -0.92
CA ARG A 436 -20.44 28.31 -1.10
C ARG A 436 -21.13 28.41 -2.47
N ARG A 437 -21.18 27.30 -3.21
CA ARG A 437 -21.93 27.18 -4.48
C ARG A 437 -22.62 25.82 -4.55
N LYS A 438 -23.64 25.66 -5.40
CA LYS A 438 -24.15 24.32 -5.74
C LYS A 438 -23.12 23.58 -6.60
N ILE A 439 -22.91 22.29 -6.36
CA ILE A 439 -21.92 21.47 -7.10
C ILE A 439 -22.20 21.55 -8.61
N ARG A 440 -23.46 21.36 -9.02
CA ARG A 440 -23.90 21.40 -10.43
C ARG A 440 -23.68 22.75 -11.13
N ALA A 441 -23.57 23.83 -10.37
CA ALA A 441 -23.27 25.15 -10.92
C ALA A 441 -21.80 25.30 -11.34
N LEU A 442 -20.89 24.54 -10.73
CA LEU A 442 -19.48 24.49 -11.13
C LEU A 442 -19.18 23.31 -12.06
N PHE A 443 -19.72 22.13 -11.74
CA PHE A 443 -19.50 20.89 -12.47
C PHE A 443 -20.82 20.40 -13.05
N ARG A 444 -21.09 20.80 -14.30
CA ARG A 444 -22.34 20.43 -14.98
C ARG A 444 -22.49 18.90 -15.01
N LYS A 445 -23.70 18.41 -14.73
CA LYS A 445 -24.06 16.98 -14.61
C LYS A 445 -23.39 16.20 -13.46
N ALA A 446 -22.68 16.88 -12.55
CA ALA A 446 -22.16 16.20 -11.36
C ALA A 446 -23.31 15.71 -10.47
N PRO A 447 -23.11 14.58 -9.76
CA PRO A 447 -24.07 14.13 -8.76
C PRO A 447 -24.12 15.13 -7.59
N ALA A 448 -25.24 15.11 -6.87
CA ALA A 448 -25.28 15.67 -5.52
C ALA A 448 -24.80 14.60 -4.52
N ASN A 449 -24.42 15.02 -3.31
CA ASN A 449 -23.99 14.12 -2.22
C ASN A 449 -22.83 13.21 -2.66
N VAL A 450 -21.80 13.84 -3.24
CA VAL A 450 -20.55 13.19 -3.67
C VAL A 450 -19.97 12.38 -2.51
N SER A 451 -19.51 11.16 -2.78
CA SER A 451 -18.96 10.29 -1.74
C SER A 451 -17.45 10.47 -1.58
N SER A 452 -16.74 10.75 -2.68
CA SER A 452 -15.33 11.12 -2.64
C SER A 452 -14.93 11.83 -3.93
N ALA A 453 -13.78 12.48 -3.94
CA ALA A 453 -13.21 13.13 -5.12
C ALA A 453 -11.70 12.93 -5.14
N VAL A 454 -11.11 12.89 -6.34
CA VAL A 454 -9.67 12.72 -6.55
C VAL A 454 -9.19 13.64 -7.66
N PHE A 455 -8.19 14.47 -7.39
CA PHE A 455 -7.50 15.26 -8.40
C PHE A 455 -6.23 14.56 -8.87
N HIS A 456 -6.15 14.33 -10.18
CA HIS A 456 -4.97 13.76 -10.80
C HIS A 456 -4.05 14.89 -11.31
N PRO A 457 -2.90 15.18 -10.65
CA PRO A 457 -2.09 16.36 -10.95
C PRO A 457 -1.46 16.33 -12.35
N ALA A 458 -1.02 15.15 -12.82
CA ALA A 458 -0.40 15.03 -14.13
C ALA A 458 -1.36 15.33 -15.30
N THR A 459 -2.59 14.81 -15.23
CA THR A 459 -3.61 15.01 -16.26
C THR A 459 -4.43 16.28 -16.03
N LYS A 460 -4.36 16.85 -14.82
CA LYS A 460 -5.19 17.96 -14.33
C LYS A 460 -6.68 17.64 -14.39
N GLU A 461 -7.02 16.37 -14.20
CA GLU A 461 -8.39 15.87 -14.23
C GLU A 461 -8.92 15.69 -12.81
N LEU A 462 -10.16 16.11 -12.56
CA LEU A 462 -10.89 15.84 -11.32
C LEU A 462 -11.83 14.66 -11.54
N LEU A 463 -11.70 13.66 -10.67
CA LEU A 463 -12.57 12.51 -10.60
C LEU A 463 -13.53 12.69 -9.43
N ILE A 464 -14.81 12.44 -9.65
CA ILE A 464 -15.86 12.50 -8.64
C ILE A 464 -16.51 11.13 -8.56
N PHE A 465 -16.65 10.59 -7.35
CA PHE A 465 -17.24 9.29 -7.10
C PHE A 465 -18.64 9.43 -6.48
N LYS A 466 -19.56 8.60 -6.95
CA LYS A 466 -20.89 8.41 -6.35
C LYS A 466 -21.44 7.04 -6.71
N GLY A 467 -21.78 6.25 -5.70
CA GLY A 467 -22.13 4.83 -5.89
C GLY A 467 -21.03 4.12 -6.68
N LYS A 468 -21.40 3.32 -7.69
CA LYS A 468 -20.45 2.67 -8.61
C LYS A 468 -20.03 3.54 -9.80
N HIS A 469 -20.38 4.83 -9.80
CA HIS A 469 -20.11 5.71 -10.93
C HIS A 469 -18.95 6.65 -10.64
N ILE A 470 -18.14 6.88 -11.67
CA ILE A 470 -17.07 7.86 -11.68
C ILE A 470 -17.36 8.90 -12.74
N TRP A 471 -17.28 10.19 -12.40
CA TRP A 471 -17.32 11.31 -13.33
C TRP A 471 -15.92 11.89 -13.44
N LYS A 472 -15.47 12.19 -14.65
CA LYS A 472 -14.13 12.76 -14.89
C LYS A 472 -14.25 14.10 -15.58
N TYR A 473 -13.61 15.11 -15.02
CA TYR A 473 -13.65 16.48 -15.48
C TYR A 473 -12.25 16.95 -15.87
N ASN A 474 -12.12 17.57 -17.05
CA ASN A 474 -10.94 18.36 -17.39
C ASN A 474 -11.30 19.83 -17.11
N GLY A 475 -10.69 20.41 -16.07
CA GLY A 475 -11.18 21.65 -15.48
C GLY A 475 -12.63 21.48 -15.00
N LYS A 476 -13.55 22.26 -15.56
CA LYS A 476 -15.01 22.20 -15.25
C LYS A 476 -15.83 21.43 -16.28
N LYS A 477 -15.19 20.91 -17.34
CA LYS A 477 -15.85 20.24 -18.45
C LYS A 477 -15.84 18.73 -18.25
N LEU A 478 -17.03 18.12 -18.22
CA LEU A 478 -17.17 16.67 -18.15
C LEU A 478 -16.56 16.02 -19.40
N LYS A 479 -15.67 15.05 -19.19
CA LYS A 479 -15.00 14.28 -20.25
C LYS A 479 -16.02 13.41 -20.99
N LYS A 480 -15.87 13.28 -22.32
CA LYS A 480 -16.74 12.44 -23.14
C LYS A 480 -16.65 10.98 -22.66
N GLY A 481 -17.79 10.29 -22.59
CA GLY A 481 -17.86 8.91 -22.13
C GLY A 481 -17.96 8.75 -20.61
N TYR A 482 -18.06 9.85 -19.85
CA TYR A 482 -18.33 9.84 -18.41
C TYR A 482 -19.78 10.28 -18.11
N PRO A 483 -20.41 9.76 -17.04
CA PRO A 483 -19.82 8.85 -16.05
C PRO A 483 -19.57 7.43 -16.58
N LYS A 484 -18.56 6.77 -16.03
CA LYS A 484 -18.31 5.33 -16.23
C LYS A 484 -18.75 4.56 -15.00
N ASN A 485 -19.10 3.29 -15.19
CA ASN A 485 -19.44 2.37 -14.12
C ASN A 485 -18.23 1.52 -13.74
N ILE A 486 -18.00 1.32 -12.45
CA ILE A 486 -17.00 0.43 -11.89
C ILE A 486 -17.67 -0.95 -11.76
N THR A 487 -17.16 -1.92 -12.54
CA THR A 487 -17.81 -3.23 -12.69
C THR A 487 -17.24 -4.30 -11.77
N ASP A 488 -16.10 -4.02 -11.11
CA ASP A 488 -15.51 -4.91 -10.12
C ASP A 488 -16.55 -5.24 -9.03
N PRO A 489 -16.88 -6.53 -8.81
CA PRO A 489 -17.89 -6.94 -7.84
C PRO A 489 -17.49 -6.60 -6.40
N ARG A 490 -16.18 -6.48 -6.11
CA ARG A 490 -15.64 -6.13 -4.79
C ARG A 490 -15.84 -4.65 -4.45
N TYR A 491 -16.03 -3.79 -5.46
CA TYR A 491 -16.10 -2.34 -5.28
C TYR A 491 -17.28 -1.90 -4.41
N ARG A 492 -16.98 -1.04 -3.43
CA ARG A 492 -17.95 -0.35 -2.57
C ARG A 492 -17.83 1.17 -2.75
N GLU A 493 -18.90 1.92 -2.47
CA GLU A 493 -18.87 3.39 -2.54
C GLU A 493 -17.94 3.93 -1.44
N PRO A 494 -16.87 4.67 -1.79
CA PRO A 494 -15.87 5.12 -0.83
C PRO A 494 -16.37 6.31 -0.01
N SER A 495 -15.97 6.39 1.26
CA SER A 495 -16.10 7.58 2.12
C SER A 495 -14.94 8.56 1.90
N ALA A 496 -13.73 8.07 1.63
CA ALA A 496 -12.59 8.92 1.30
C ALA A 496 -11.85 8.37 0.09
N SER A 497 -11.20 9.25 -0.66
CA SER A 497 -10.30 8.85 -1.74
C SER A 497 -9.19 9.87 -1.89
N VAL A 498 -7.99 9.41 -2.21
CA VAL A 498 -6.83 10.24 -2.53
C VAL A 498 -6.00 9.54 -3.59
N LEU A 499 -5.39 10.29 -4.50
CA LEU A 499 -4.42 9.70 -5.42
C LEU A 499 -3.19 9.26 -4.62
N TRP A 500 -2.83 8.00 -4.65
CA TRP A 500 -1.64 7.51 -3.97
C TRP A 500 -0.38 7.87 -4.76
N TYR A 501 0.79 7.85 -4.11
CA TYR A 501 2.07 8.12 -4.79
C TYR A 501 2.39 7.10 -5.89
N THR A 502 1.80 5.90 -5.82
CA THR A 502 1.86 4.88 -6.89
C THR A 502 1.13 5.30 -8.17
N GLY A 503 0.25 6.31 -8.10
CA GLY A 503 -0.68 6.67 -9.17
C GLY A 503 -2.00 5.88 -9.16
N LEU A 504 -2.15 4.92 -8.25
CA LEU A 504 -3.44 4.29 -7.97
C LEU A 504 -4.28 5.21 -7.08
N ILE A 505 -5.59 5.00 -7.09
CA ILE A 505 -6.50 5.73 -6.21
C ILE A 505 -6.66 4.94 -4.92
N LEU A 506 -6.14 5.45 -3.80
CA LEU A 506 -6.38 4.91 -2.47
C LEU A 506 -7.78 5.32 -2.02
N GLN A 507 -8.59 4.36 -1.60
CA GLN A 507 -9.98 4.58 -1.19
C GLN A 507 -10.26 3.91 0.15
N PHE A 508 -11.13 4.54 0.94
CA PHE A 508 -11.57 4.05 2.24
C PHE A 508 -13.10 3.93 2.27
N LYS A 509 -13.60 2.98 3.06
CA LYS A 509 -15.00 2.85 3.42
C LYS A 509 -15.14 2.05 4.69
N ASP A 510 -15.89 2.58 5.66
CA ASP A 510 -15.99 1.99 6.99
C ASP A 510 -14.55 1.80 7.52
N ASP A 511 -14.21 0.63 8.04
CA ASP A 511 -12.88 0.39 8.59
C ASP A 511 -11.94 -0.26 7.56
N MET A 512 -12.27 -0.17 6.28
CA MET A 512 -11.57 -0.86 5.19
C MET A 512 -11.01 0.12 4.15
N PHE A 513 -9.96 -0.30 3.45
CA PHE A 513 -9.38 0.44 2.34
C PHE A 513 -9.01 -0.46 1.15
N TRP A 514 -8.83 0.14 -0.02
CA TRP A 514 -8.36 -0.52 -1.24
C TRP A 514 -7.71 0.44 -2.23
N PHE A 515 -6.96 -0.11 -3.19
CA PHE A 515 -6.47 0.64 -4.35
C PHE A 515 -7.31 0.36 -5.59
N LEU A 516 -7.65 1.42 -6.33
CA LEU A 516 -8.38 1.36 -7.59
C LEU A 516 -7.48 1.87 -8.73
N ASP A 517 -7.32 1.08 -9.79
CA ASP A 517 -6.67 1.53 -11.03
C ASP A 517 -7.68 2.37 -11.85
N GLU A 518 -7.32 3.64 -12.12
CA GLU A 518 -8.17 4.59 -12.86
C GLU A 518 -8.45 4.16 -14.31
N ARG A 519 -7.49 3.47 -14.95
CA ARG A 519 -7.54 3.07 -16.35
C ARG A 519 -8.42 1.84 -16.53
N THR A 520 -8.24 0.82 -15.71
CA THR A 520 -8.99 -0.44 -15.80
C THR A 520 -10.30 -0.39 -15.02
N LEU A 521 -10.41 0.48 -14.01
CA LEU A 521 -11.53 0.52 -13.06
C LEU A 521 -11.70 -0.80 -12.29
N THR A 522 -10.58 -1.41 -11.91
CA THR A 522 -10.54 -2.64 -11.10
C THR A 522 -9.78 -2.39 -9.80
N LEU A 523 -10.15 -3.11 -8.75
CA LEU A 523 -9.41 -3.11 -7.49
C LEU A 523 -8.12 -3.91 -7.66
N SER A 524 -7.06 -3.48 -6.98
CA SER A 524 -5.86 -4.30 -6.80
C SER A 524 -6.21 -5.60 -6.05
N ASP A 525 -5.48 -6.67 -6.34
CA ASP A 525 -5.71 -7.95 -5.69
C ASP A 525 -5.31 -7.94 -4.21
N GLY A 526 -5.97 -8.79 -3.42
CA GLY A 526 -5.82 -8.83 -1.95
C GLY A 526 -6.60 -7.74 -1.18
N TYR A 527 -7.43 -6.93 -1.85
CA TYR A 527 -8.26 -5.89 -1.23
C TYR A 527 -9.76 -6.24 -1.23
N PRO A 528 -10.56 -5.70 -0.29
CA PRO A 528 -10.23 -4.66 0.69
C PRO A 528 -9.48 -5.16 1.93
N LYS A 529 -8.78 -4.27 2.63
CA LYS A 529 -8.03 -4.56 3.87
C LYS A 529 -8.41 -3.62 5.01
N PHE A 530 -8.24 -4.04 6.26
CA PHE A 530 -8.55 -3.24 7.44
C PHE A 530 -7.58 -2.05 7.57
N SER A 531 -8.10 -0.83 7.72
CA SER A 531 -7.28 0.38 7.71
C SER A 531 -6.45 0.58 8.97
N GLY A 532 -6.93 0.12 10.13
CA GLY A 532 -6.27 0.37 11.42
C GLY A 532 -4.90 -0.28 11.56
N VAL A 533 -4.61 -1.33 10.79
CA VAL A 533 -3.29 -1.98 10.75
C VAL A 533 -2.29 -1.17 9.91
N TYR A 534 -2.76 -0.47 8.86
CA TYR A 534 -1.88 0.21 7.89
C TYR A 534 -1.67 1.68 8.19
N TRP A 535 -2.55 2.28 9.00
CA TRP A 535 -2.53 3.69 9.35
C TRP A 535 -2.66 3.86 10.86
N PRO A 536 -1.60 3.53 11.64
CA PRO A 536 -1.63 3.68 13.09
C PRO A 536 -2.02 5.10 13.50
N ASN A 537 -2.92 5.20 14.48
CA ASN A 537 -3.47 6.45 15.00
C ASN A 537 -4.35 7.27 14.03
N LEU A 538 -4.60 6.78 12.81
CA LEU A 538 -5.66 7.33 11.96
C LEU A 538 -7.02 6.81 12.46
N PRO A 539 -8.04 7.67 12.65
CA PRO A 539 -9.37 7.20 12.99
C PRO A 539 -9.93 6.28 11.92
N LEU A 540 -10.68 5.28 12.34
CA LEU A 540 -11.43 4.44 11.42
C LEU A 540 -12.57 5.24 10.76
N ASP A 541 -13.01 4.77 9.59
CA ASP A 541 -14.09 5.36 8.81
C ASP A 541 -13.89 6.86 8.49
N VAL A 542 -12.72 7.22 7.96
CA VAL A 542 -12.44 8.60 7.54
C VAL A 542 -13.47 9.13 6.53
N ASP A 543 -13.84 10.41 6.68
CA ASP A 543 -14.87 11.08 5.89
C ASP A 543 -14.34 11.67 4.56
N ALA A 544 -13.05 11.99 4.49
CA ALA A 544 -12.42 12.52 3.28
C ALA A 544 -10.89 12.44 3.38
N ALA A 545 -10.21 12.52 2.23
CA ALA A 545 -8.76 12.60 2.14
C ALA A 545 -8.37 13.57 1.01
N VAL A 546 -7.24 14.27 1.15
CA VAL A 546 -6.76 15.22 0.13
C VAL A 546 -5.25 15.37 0.14
N TRP A 547 -4.66 15.60 -1.03
CA TRP A 547 -3.34 16.23 -1.12
C TRP A 547 -3.44 17.72 -0.91
N TYR A 548 -2.86 18.22 0.17
CA TYR A 548 -2.88 19.63 0.47
C TYR A 548 -1.52 20.13 0.94
N LYS A 549 -1.21 21.38 0.56
CA LYS A 549 0.05 22.10 0.82
C LYS A 549 1.31 21.26 0.78
N GLN A 550 2.13 21.52 -0.24
CA GLN A 550 3.43 20.88 -0.42
C GLN A 550 3.29 19.36 -0.67
N ASN A 551 2.15 18.80 -1.08
CA ASN A 551 1.91 17.35 -1.12
C ASN A 551 2.06 16.72 0.28
N ASN A 552 1.22 17.09 1.24
CA ASN A 552 0.91 16.21 2.37
C ASN A 552 -0.46 15.58 2.14
N ILE A 553 -0.65 14.37 2.63
CA ILE A 553 -1.97 13.76 2.69
C ILE A 553 -2.62 14.19 4.00
N TYR A 554 -3.81 14.74 3.90
CA TYR A 554 -4.66 15.02 5.05
C TYR A 554 -5.92 14.20 4.99
N PHE A 555 -6.24 13.55 6.10
CA PHE A 555 -7.51 12.87 6.32
C PHE A 555 -8.43 13.74 7.16
N PHE A 556 -9.73 13.57 6.98
CA PHE A 556 -10.77 14.26 7.74
C PHE A 556 -11.67 13.25 8.39
N LYS A 557 -12.01 13.50 9.65
CA LYS A 557 -13.04 12.76 10.39
C LYS A 557 -13.80 13.74 11.26
N ASP A 558 -15.10 13.78 11.07
CA ASP A 558 -16.03 14.70 11.70
C ASP A 558 -15.56 16.16 11.57
N THR A 559 -15.26 16.82 12.69
CA THR A 559 -14.81 18.22 12.71
C THR A 559 -13.29 18.36 12.77
N ASN A 560 -12.56 17.26 12.63
CA ASN A 560 -11.11 17.20 12.76
C ASN A 560 -10.44 16.78 11.46
N TYR A 561 -9.16 17.15 11.34
CA TYR A 561 -8.29 16.69 10.27
C TYR A 561 -6.95 16.22 10.82
N TYR A 562 -6.34 15.29 10.10
CA TYR A 562 -5.17 14.51 10.50
C TYR A 562 -4.16 14.61 9.36
N LYS A 563 -2.89 14.83 9.68
CA LYS A 563 -1.82 14.85 8.69
C LYS A 563 -1.07 13.53 8.73
N LEU A 564 -0.97 12.88 7.59
CA LEU A 564 -0.23 11.64 7.44
C LEU A 564 1.25 11.96 7.21
N ASP A 565 2.11 11.36 8.02
CA ASP A 565 3.51 11.14 7.67
C ASP A 565 3.57 9.94 6.74
N ILE A 566 4.00 10.17 5.50
CA ILE A 566 4.00 9.12 4.47
C ILE A 566 5.15 8.12 4.64
N VAL A 567 6.19 8.50 5.39
CA VAL A 567 7.37 7.66 5.65
C VAL A 567 7.04 6.67 6.74
N THR A 568 6.56 7.17 7.88
CA THR A 568 6.17 6.33 9.02
C THR A 568 4.76 5.75 8.90
N ARG A 569 4.00 6.18 7.88
CA ARG A 569 2.58 5.84 7.67
C ARG A 569 1.69 6.13 8.89
N SER A 570 2.13 7.02 9.76
CA SER A 570 1.46 7.38 11.02
C SER A 570 0.94 8.82 10.99
N ILE A 571 0.11 9.19 11.96
CA ILE A 571 -0.34 10.57 12.11
C ILE A 571 0.75 11.41 12.76
N GLU A 572 1.11 12.53 12.11
CA GLU A 572 2.13 13.43 12.62
C GLU A 572 1.78 14.01 14.00
N ASN A 573 2.81 14.21 14.82
CA ASN A 573 2.70 14.88 16.11
C ASN A 573 2.04 16.27 15.98
N GLY A 574 1.07 16.56 16.86
CA GLY A 574 0.29 17.81 16.83
C GLY A 574 -1.00 17.74 16.02
N TYR A 575 -1.40 16.55 15.58
CA TYR A 575 -2.72 16.23 15.04
C TYR A 575 -3.47 15.25 15.97
N PRO A 576 -4.82 15.20 15.94
CA PRO A 576 -5.72 15.98 15.09
C PRO A 576 -5.75 17.48 15.39
N GLN A 577 -6.18 18.25 14.39
CA GLN A 577 -6.54 19.66 14.53
C GLN A 577 -7.97 19.91 14.06
N GLU A 578 -8.59 20.99 14.53
CA GLU A 578 -9.95 21.36 14.13
C GLU A 578 -10.01 21.92 12.70
N ILE A 579 -11.03 21.51 11.94
CA ILE A 579 -11.28 22.01 10.58
C ILE A 579 -11.57 23.52 10.59
N ALA A 580 -12.35 23.99 11.56
CA ALA A 580 -12.96 25.31 11.51
C ALA A 580 -11.94 26.47 11.47
N PRO A 581 -10.92 26.51 12.34
CA PRO A 581 -9.95 27.61 12.34
C PRO A 581 -9.16 27.70 11.04
N TYR A 582 -8.74 26.56 10.50
CA TYR A 582 -7.79 26.51 9.40
C TYR A 582 -8.46 26.43 8.03
N TRP A 583 -9.34 25.44 7.83
CA TRP A 583 -9.95 25.16 6.53
C TRP A 583 -11.14 26.07 6.23
N LEU A 584 -11.83 26.56 7.26
CA LEU A 584 -13.02 27.39 7.12
C LEU A 584 -12.80 28.85 7.55
N ASN A 585 -11.59 29.19 8.00
CA ASN A 585 -11.20 30.53 8.47
C ASN A 585 -12.16 31.08 9.54
N CYS A 586 -12.62 30.22 10.45
CA CYS A 586 -13.44 30.59 11.59
C CYS A 586 -12.56 31.08 12.73
N ARG A 587 -12.68 32.36 13.11
CA ARG A 587 -11.93 32.90 14.26
C ARG A 587 -12.55 32.43 15.57
N ASN A 588 -11.75 31.80 16.43
CA ASN A 588 -12.12 31.54 17.82
C ASN A 588 -12.20 32.87 18.58
N LYS A 589 -13.41 33.37 18.84
CA LYS A 589 -13.61 34.41 19.85
C LYS A 589 -13.41 33.75 21.23
N LYS A 590 -12.16 33.61 21.69
CA LYS A 590 -11.94 33.43 23.13
C LYS A 590 -12.48 34.68 23.81
N ARG A 591 -13.50 34.51 24.66
CA ARG A 591 -13.99 35.53 25.59
C ARG A 591 -12.80 35.97 26.44
N SER A 592 -12.25 37.14 26.17
CA SER A 592 -11.55 37.91 27.19
C SER A 592 -12.61 38.35 28.20
N LYS A 593 -12.93 37.50 29.18
CA LYS A 593 -13.40 38.04 30.45
C LYS A 593 -12.16 38.68 31.08
N LYS A 594 -12.14 40.01 31.06
CA LYS A 594 -11.38 40.79 32.02
C LYS A 594 -11.99 40.48 33.38
N ASP A 595 -11.17 40.00 34.30
CA ASP A 595 -11.29 40.37 35.70
C ASP A 595 -10.25 41.48 35.95
#